data_AF-A0AAU9S2Y5-F1
#
_entry.id   AF-A0AAU9S2Y5-F1
#
_cell.length_a   1.000
_cell.length_b   1.000
_cell.length_c   1.000
_cell.angle_alpha   90.00
_cell.angle_beta   90.00
_cell.angle_gamma   90.00
#
_symmetry.space_group_name_H-M   'P 1'
#
loop_
_entity.id
_entity.type
_entity.pdbx_description
1 polymer ?
#
loop_
_entity_poly.entity_id
_entity_poly.type
_entity_poly.pdbx_seq_one_letter_code
_entity_poly.pdbx_strand_id
1 'polypeptide(L)'
;MADAHNSHPSLVDGNALVAKSLAQADVAHMFGVVGIPVTAVATRAVALGIRFIAFHNEQSAGYAASAYGYLSGRPGIMLTVIKHAYSGRPGGCYLDLPSDVLHQTITESEAEKLLIEAKNCGEEPVIETANPSEIAKAVSLLRKAERPLIVFGKGAAISRAEME
;
A
#
# COMPACT_ATOMS: atom_id res chain seq x y z
N MET A 1 -53.33 -1.34 -4.46
CA MET A 1 -53.15 -0.29 -3.44
C MET A 1 -52.06 -0.80 -2.50
N ALA A 2 -50.90 -0.11 -2.45
CA ALA A 2 -49.72 -0.36 -1.59
C ALA A 2 -48.97 -1.70 -1.83
N ASP A 3 -47.67 -1.80 -2.07
CA ASP A 3 -46.54 -0.99 -1.61
C ASP A 3 -45.49 -0.75 -2.71
N ALA A 4 -45.12 0.51 -2.90
CA ALA A 4 -43.95 0.89 -3.68
C ALA A 4 -42.69 0.40 -2.96
N HIS A 5 -41.90 -0.46 -3.62
CA HIS A 5 -40.53 -0.76 -3.21
C HIS A 5 -39.77 0.56 -3.11
N ASN A 6 -39.56 1.02 -1.88
CA ASN A 6 -38.77 2.19 -1.58
C ASN A 6 -37.30 1.81 -1.77
N SER A 7 -36.85 1.79 -3.03
CA SER A 7 -35.48 1.54 -3.43
C SER A 7 -34.63 2.77 -3.12
N HIS A 8 -34.44 3.06 -1.83
CA HIS A 8 -33.40 3.99 -1.44
C HIS A 8 -32.06 3.39 -1.87
N PRO A 9 -31.22 4.11 -2.64
CA PRO A 9 -29.91 3.60 -3.01
C PRO A 9 -29.12 3.30 -1.73
N SER A 10 -28.52 2.10 -1.65
CA SER A 10 -27.56 1.77 -0.59
C SER A 10 -26.45 2.81 -0.61
N LEU A 11 -26.22 3.47 0.53
CA LEU A 11 -25.20 4.51 0.70
C LEU A 11 -23.98 3.93 1.40
N VAL A 12 -22.80 4.32 0.91
CA VAL A 12 -21.49 3.93 1.45
C VAL A 12 -20.77 5.20 1.90
N ASP A 13 -20.20 5.19 3.10
CA ASP A 13 -19.40 6.31 3.60
C ASP A 13 -17.92 6.21 3.16
N GLY A 14 -17.20 7.33 3.24
CA GLY A 14 -15.78 7.39 2.92
C GLY A 14 -14.94 6.42 3.75
N ASN A 15 -15.28 6.21 5.03
CA ASN A 15 -14.62 5.22 5.88
C ASN A 15 -14.69 3.80 5.29
N ALA A 16 -15.86 3.38 4.81
CA ALA A 16 -16.04 2.08 4.18
C ALA A 16 -15.32 1.99 2.84
N LEU A 17 -15.34 3.06 2.05
CA LEU A 17 -14.66 3.08 0.76
C LEU A 17 -13.14 2.94 0.95
N VAL A 18 -12.54 3.65 1.92
CA VAL A 18 -11.12 3.49 2.25
C VAL A 18 -10.82 2.06 2.69
N ALA A 19 -11.62 1.50 3.60
CA ALA A 19 -11.42 0.13 4.07
C ALA A 19 -11.51 -0.90 2.93
N LYS A 20 -12.49 -0.76 2.02
CA LYS A 20 -12.64 -1.60 0.82
C LYS A 20 -11.43 -1.47 -0.10
N SER A 21 -10.96 -0.25 -0.35
CA SER A 21 -9.75 0.01 -1.16
C SER A 21 -8.50 -0.63 -0.57
N LEU A 22 -8.32 -0.56 0.75
CA LEU A 22 -7.19 -1.20 1.44
C LEU A 22 -7.25 -2.73 1.32
N ALA A 23 -8.43 -3.32 1.50
CA ALA A 23 -8.61 -4.76 1.36
C ALA A 23 -8.37 -5.24 -0.09
N GLN A 24 -8.86 -4.50 -1.09
CA GLN A 24 -8.63 -4.81 -2.51
C GLN A 24 -7.16 -4.72 -2.92
N ALA A 25 -6.38 -3.90 -2.22
CA ALA A 25 -4.95 -3.76 -2.43
C ALA A 25 -4.10 -4.73 -1.58
N ASP A 26 -4.74 -5.78 -1.05
CA ASP A 26 -4.10 -6.95 -0.42
C ASP A 26 -3.27 -6.62 0.84
N VAL A 27 -3.76 -5.62 1.57
CA VAL A 27 -3.24 -5.19 2.87
C VAL A 27 -3.64 -6.20 3.92
N ALA A 28 -2.65 -6.82 4.56
CA ALA A 28 -2.89 -7.77 5.64
C ALA A 28 -2.86 -7.12 7.03
N HIS A 29 -2.05 -6.08 7.23
CA HIS A 29 -1.74 -5.54 8.55
C HIS A 29 -1.80 -4.01 8.58
N MET A 30 -2.42 -3.48 9.62
CA MET A 30 -2.48 -2.05 9.93
C MET A 30 -1.91 -1.81 11.33
N PHE A 31 -0.98 -0.86 11.45
CA PHE A 31 -0.27 -0.53 12.67
C PHE A 31 -0.67 0.89 13.08
N GLY A 32 -1.06 1.10 14.33
CA GLY A 32 -1.44 2.44 14.78
C GLY A 32 -1.83 2.53 16.24
N VAL A 33 -2.23 3.74 16.61
CA VAL A 33 -2.87 4.05 17.90
C VAL A 33 -4.36 4.25 17.63
N VAL A 34 -5.21 3.76 18.53
CA VAL A 34 -6.66 3.93 18.39
C VAL A 34 -7.05 5.34 18.82
N GLY A 35 -7.80 6.05 17.98
CA GLY A 35 -8.27 7.41 18.25
C GLY A 35 -9.27 7.93 17.22
N ILE A 36 -10.08 8.91 17.60
CA ILE A 36 -10.97 9.62 16.66
C ILE A 36 -10.09 10.49 15.74
N PRO A 37 -10.30 10.52 14.41
CA PRO A 37 -11.39 9.89 13.65
C PRO A 37 -11.05 8.50 13.07
N VAL A 38 -9.83 8.00 13.24
CA VAL A 38 -9.34 6.80 12.53
C VAL A 38 -9.98 5.48 13.01
N THR A 39 -10.61 5.46 14.18
CA THR A 39 -11.29 4.28 14.72
C THR A 39 -12.35 3.72 13.76
N ALA A 40 -13.08 4.59 13.05
CA ALA A 40 -14.13 4.17 12.11
C ALA A 40 -13.55 3.40 10.91
N VAL A 41 -12.49 3.93 10.29
CA VAL A 41 -11.77 3.25 9.22
C VAL A 41 -11.17 1.93 9.72
N ALA A 42 -10.52 1.95 10.89
CA ALA A 42 -9.86 0.78 11.45
C ALA A 42 -10.84 -0.37 11.71
N THR A 43 -12.01 -0.06 12.28
CA THR A 43 -13.07 -1.05 12.55
C THR A 43 -13.60 -1.66 11.26
N ARG A 44 -13.84 -0.86 10.23
CA ARG A 44 -14.31 -1.34 8.92
C ARG A 44 -13.26 -2.19 8.20
N ALA A 45 -11.99 -1.81 8.30
CA ALA A 45 -10.86 -2.58 7.76
C ALA A 45 -10.72 -3.95 8.44
N VAL A 46 -10.86 -3.99 9.77
CA VAL A 46 -10.86 -5.25 10.54
C VAL A 46 -12.01 -6.16 10.11
N ALA A 47 -13.20 -5.60 9.86
CA ALA A 47 -14.34 -6.37 9.34
C ALA A 47 -14.09 -6.98 7.95
N LEU A 48 -13.14 -6.43 7.18
CA LEU A 48 -12.71 -6.94 5.88
C LEU A 48 -11.49 -7.88 5.96
N GLY A 49 -11.06 -8.27 7.17
CA GLY A 49 -9.97 -9.21 7.39
C GLY A 49 -8.59 -8.59 7.60
N ILE A 50 -8.49 -7.24 7.63
CA ILE A 50 -7.22 -6.56 7.91
C ILE A 50 -6.91 -6.65 9.40
N ARG A 51 -5.74 -7.17 9.76
CA ARG A 51 -5.33 -7.26 11.17
C ARG A 51 -4.84 -5.90 11.67
N PHE A 52 -5.54 -5.34 12.65
CA PHE A 52 -5.08 -4.14 13.35
C PHE A 52 -4.15 -4.50 14.52
N ILE A 53 -2.97 -3.87 14.57
CA ILE A 53 -1.98 -4.01 15.63
C ILE A 53 -1.86 -2.66 16.33
N ALA A 54 -2.37 -2.62 17.57
CA ALA A 54 -2.38 -1.42 18.40
C ALA A 54 -1.03 -1.19 19.07
N PHE A 55 -0.57 0.06 19.10
CA PHE A 55 0.63 0.52 19.78
C PHE A 55 0.30 1.57 20.84
N HIS A 56 1.23 1.80 21.77
CA HIS A 56 1.11 2.86 22.78
C HIS A 56 1.47 4.25 22.25
N ASN A 57 2.25 4.31 21.16
CA ASN A 57 2.61 5.56 20.49
C ASN A 57 2.74 5.34 18.98
N GLU A 58 2.56 6.43 18.23
CA GLU A 58 2.54 6.45 16.77
C GLU A 58 3.93 6.18 16.18
N GLN A 59 5.00 6.63 16.85
CA GLN A 59 6.37 6.43 16.38
C GLN A 59 6.72 4.94 16.27
N SER A 60 6.35 4.16 17.29
CA SER A 60 6.59 2.71 17.32
C SER A 60 5.75 1.98 16.27
N ALA A 61 4.51 2.42 16.04
CA ALA A 61 3.68 1.92 14.96
C ALA A 61 4.32 2.19 13.59
N GLY A 62 4.87 3.39 13.38
CA GLY A 62 5.59 3.75 12.17
C GLY A 62 6.83 2.89 11.93
N TYR A 63 7.63 2.62 12.97
CA TYR A 63 8.77 1.70 12.87
C TYR A 63 8.34 0.27 12.54
N ALA A 64 7.28 -0.22 13.17
CA ALA A 64 6.74 -1.56 12.89
C ALA A 64 6.23 -1.67 11.45
N ALA A 65 5.50 -0.67 10.96
CA ALA A 65 5.02 -0.61 9.58
C ALA A 65 6.19 -0.60 8.58
N SER A 66 7.23 0.19 8.86
CA SER A 66 8.44 0.24 8.03
C SER A 66 9.20 -1.10 8.00
N ALA A 67 9.37 -1.74 9.16
CA ALA A 67 10.01 -3.05 9.26
C ALA A 67 9.20 -4.13 8.55
N TYR A 68 7.87 -4.11 8.70
CA TYR A 68 6.98 -5.02 7.99
C TYR A 68 7.09 -4.83 6.47
N GLY A 69 7.11 -3.58 5.99
CA GLY A 69 7.30 -3.26 4.58
C GLY A 69 8.59 -3.85 4.01
N TYR A 70 9.69 -3.66 4.74
CA TYR A 70 10.99 -4.18 4.37
C TYR A 70 11.05 -5.72 4.36
N LEU A 71 10.50 -6.38 5.38
CA LEU A 71 10.62 -7.83 5.57
C LEU A 71 9.60 -8.63 4.76
N SER A 72 8.41 -8.10 4.52
CA SER A 72 7.35 -8.83 3.80
C SER A 72 7.39 -8.59 2.30
N GLY A 73 7.98 -7.48 1.85
CA GLY A 73 7.82 -7.02 0.46
C GLY A 73 6.36 -6.65 0.14
N ARG A 74 5.57 -6.37 1.18
CA ARG A 74 4.17 -5.96 1.09
C ARG A 74 4.01 -4.68 1.91
N PRO A 75 3.12 -3.75 1.52
CA PRO A 75 2.98 -2.51 2.27
C PRO A 75 2.52 -2.80 3.71
N GLY A 76 3.32 -2.36 4.69
CA GLY A 76 2.90 -2.28 6.09
C GLY A 76 2.16 -0.99 6.30
N ILE A 77 0.88 -1.05 6.66
CA ILE A 77 0.05 0.15 6.66
C ILE A 77 0.11 0.87 8.00
N MET A 78 0.65 2.09 7.97
CA MET A 78 0.13 3.21 8.74
C MET A 78 -0.57 4.10 7.70
N LEU A 79 -1.91 3.96 7.58
CA LEU A 79 -2.81 4.59 6.60
C LEU A 79 -2.13 5.29 5.41
N THR A 80 -1.72 4.56 4.36
CA THR A 80 -0.96 5.14 3.22
C THR A 80 -1.21 4.48 1.86
N VAL A 81 -1.00 5.28 0.80
CA VAL A 81 -1.14 4.97 -0.63
C VAL A 81 -0.18 3.86 -1.07
N ILE A 82 -0.73 2.79 -1.60
CA ILE A 82 -0.04 1.49 -1.73
C ILE A 82 0.94 1.44 -2.90
N LYS A 83 0.59 2.01 -4.05
CA LYS A 83 1.37 1.82 -5.29
C LYS A 83 2.63 2.68 -5.34
N HIS A 84 2.54 3.97 -4.98
CA HIS A 84 3.71 4.87 -4.94
C HIS A 84 4.74 4.53 -3.86
N ALA A 85 4.30 3.87 -2.78
CA ALA A 85 5.20 3.44 -1.71
C ALA A 85 6.12 2.27 -2.11
N TYR A 86 5.74 1.51 -3.15
CA TYR A 86 6.40 0.25 -3.52
C TYR A 86 7.07 0.26 -4.91
N SER A 87 6.66 1.14 -5.82
CA SER A 87 7.27 1.26 -7.14
C SER A 87 8.64 1.95 -7.09
N GLY A 88 9.62 1.46 -7.87
CA GLY A 88 10.93 2.09 -8.01
C GLY A 88 11.78 1.96 -6.75
N ARG A 89 11.92 3.05 -5.98
CA ARG A 89 12.64 3.06 -4.69
C ARG A 89 11.62 3.04 -3.55
N PRO A 90 11.40 1.88 -2.87
CA PRO A 90 10.40 1.79 -1.82
C PRO A 90 10.65 2.76 -0.67
N GLY A 91 9.58 3.34 -0.15
CA GLY A 91 9.65 4.38 0.89
C GLY A 91 8.31 4.64 1.57
N GLY A 92 8.34 5.43 2.64
CA GLY A 92 7.13 5.88 3.32
C GLY A 92 6.40 6.93 2.51
N CYS A 93 5.08 6.84 2.45
CA CYS A 93 4.21 7.92 1.98
C CYS A 93 3.47 8.52 3.18
N TYR A 94 2.78 9.64 2.99
CA TYR A 94 1.83 10.18 3.96
C TYR A 94 0.52 10.44 3.24
N LEU A 95 -0.60 10.00 3.83
CA LEU A 95 -1.94 10.26 3.31
C LEU A 95 -2.74 10.94 4.41
N ASP A 96 -3.23 12.14 4.10
CA ASP A 96 -4.17 12.83 4.97
C ASP A 96 -5.61 12.46 4.58
N LEU A 97 -6.44 12.16 5.56
CA LEU A 97 -7.84 11.78 5.37
C LEU A 97 -8.73 12.76 6.15
N PRO A 98 -9.15 13.86 5.51
CA PRO A 98 -10.01 14.85 6.14
C PRO A 98 -11.31 14.22 6.66
N SER A 99 -11.72 14.62 7.86
CA SER A 99 -12.90 14.02 8.50
C SER A 99 -14.19 14.23 7.70
N ASP A 100 -14.34 15.37 7.01
CA ASP A 100 -15.49 15.66 6.16
C ASP A 100 -15.58 14.69 4.98
N VAL A 101 -14.44 14.37 4.35
CA VAL A 101 -14.36 13.37 3.27
C VAL A 101 -14.71 11.97 3.79
N LEU A 102 -14.26 11.60 4.98
CA LEU A 102 -14.55 10.29 5.57
C LEU A 102 -16.04 10.09 5.90
N HIS A 103 -16.76 11.15 6.25
CA HIS A 103 -18.19 11.11 6.57
C HIS A 103 -19.10 11.38 5.36
N GLN A 104 -18.55 11.79 4.22
CA GLN A 104 -19.31 11.89 2.98
C GLN A 104 -19.84 10.51 2.57
N THR A 105 -21.02 10.51 1.96
CA THR A 105 -21.67 9.29 1.47
C THR A 105 -21.89 9.37 -0.03
N ILE A 106 -21.72 8.25 -0.70
CA ILE A 106 -21.97 8.06 -2.13
C ILE A 106 -22.84 6.83 -2.33
N THR A 107 -23.40 6.66 -3.53
CA THR A 107 -24.17 5.44 -3.83
C THR A 107 -23.25 4.23 -3.98
N GLU A 108 -23.75 3.04 -3.67
CA GLU A 108 -22.98 1.79 -3.83
C GLU A 108 -22.48 1.60 -5.27
N SER A 109 -23.29 1.95 -6.26
CA SER A 109 -22.91 1.83 -7.68
C SER A 109 -21.73 2.74 -8.04
N GLU A 110 -21.71 3.98 -7.51
CA GLU A 110 -20.58 4.89 -7.71
C GLU A 110 -19.34 4.40 -6.96
N ALA A 111 -19.51 3.89 -5.74
CA ALA A 111 -18.43 3.32 -4.94
C ALA A 111 -17.76 2.14 -5.66
N GLU A 112 -18.53 1.20 -6.21
CA GLU A 112 -18.02 0.07 -6.98
C GLU A 112 -17.24 0.52 -8.21
N LYS A 113 -17.77 1.50 -8.94
CA LYS A 113 -17.09 2.07 -10.11
C LYS A 113 -15.72 2.66 -9.73
N LEU A 114 -15.67 3.47 -8.67
CA LEU A 114 -14.43 4.08 -8.19
C LEU A 114 -13.41 3.04 -7.72
N LEU A 115 -13.87 1.97 -7.06
CA LEU A 115 -13.00 0.86 -6.65
C LEU A 115 -12.40 0.12 -7.85
N ILE A 116 -13.20 -0.12 -8.90
CA ILE A 116 -12.72 -0.72 -10.15
C ILE A 116 -11.69 0.18 -10.83
N GLU A 117 -11.96 1.48 -10.93
CA GLU A 117 -11.03 2.47 -11.48
C GLU A 117 -9.73 2.50 -10.68
N ALA A 118 -9.80 2.53 -9.35
CA ALA A 118 -8.63 2.52 -8.46
C ALA A 118 -7.77 1.25 -8.63
N LYS A 119 -8.40 0.09 -8.83
CA LYS A 119 -7.70 -1.17 -9.11
C LYS A 119 -6.90 -1.06 -10.41
N ASN A 120 -7.51 -0.49 -11.44
CA ASN A 120 -6.92 -0.32 -12.78
C ASN A 120 -5.90 0.83 -12.84
N CYS A 121 -5.97 1.80 -11.94
CA CYS A 121 -4.99 2.88 -11.82
C CYS A 121 -3.67 2.34 -11.24
N GLY A 122 -2.73 2.00 -12.12
CA GLY A 122 -1.34 1.75 -11.78
C GLY A 122 -0.76 0.60 -12.59
N GLU A 123 0.29 0.91 -13.34
CA GLU A 123 1.14 -0.08 -14.01
C GLU A 123 1.73 -1.04 -12.96
N GLU A 124 1.84 -2.33 -13.29
CA GLU A 124 2.62 -3.25 -12.45
C GLU A 124 4.06 -2.73 -12.31
N PRO A 125 4.74 -2.96 -11.18
CA PRO A 125 6.13 -2.55 -11.03
C PRO A 125 6.94 -3.13 -12.18
N VAL A 126 7.36 -2.26 -13.10
CA VAL A 126 8.16 -2.69 -14.24
C VAL A 126 9.51 -3.11 -13.68
N ILE A 127 9.86 -4.38 -13.85
CA ILE A 127 11.23 -4.84 -13.66
C ILE A 127 12.03 -4.19 -14.80
N GLU A 128 12.68 -3.07 -14.51
CA GLU A 128 13.61 -2.46 -15.47
C GLU A 128 14.81 -3.39 -15.66
N THR A 129 14.81 -4.15 -16.74
CA THR A 129 15.98 -4.93 -17.13
C THR A 129 17.07 -3.97 -17.62
N ALA A 130 18.29 -4.12 -17.09
CA ALA A 130 19.43 -3.34 -17.56
C ALA A 130 19.69 -3.57 -19.05
N ASN A 131 20.03 -2.50 -19.77
CA ASN A 131 20.34 -2.58 -21.19
C ASN A 131 21.58 -3.49 -21.43
N PRO A 132 21.53 -4.46 -22.37
CA PRO A 132 22.65 -5.36 -22.65
C PRO A 132 23.99 -4.65 -22.93
N SER A 133 23.94 -3.46 -23.53
CA SER A 133 25.14 -2.66 -23.80
C SER A 133 25.81 -2.13 -22.51
N GLU A 134 25.04 -1.75 -21.50
CA GLU A 134 25.55 -1.32 -20.20
C GLU A 134 26.10 -2.50 -19.38
N ILE A 135 25.45 -3.66 -19.46
CA ILE A 135 25.96 -4.91 -18.87
C ILE A 135 27.33 -5.26 -19.47
N ALA A 136 27.47 -5.20 -20.80
CA ALA A 136 28.73 -5.48 -21.48
C ALA A 136 29.86 -4.51 -21.05
N LYS A 137 29.55 -3.23 -20.87
CA LYS A 137 30.49 -2.23 -20.33
C LYS A 137 30.92 -2.58 -18.91
N ALA A 138 29.99 -2.92 -18.03
CA ALA A 138 30.28 -3.32 -16.65
C ALA A 138 31.18 -4.57 -16.59
N VAL A 139 30.89 -5.60 -17.39
CA VAL A 139 31.71 -6.82 -17.47
C VAL A 139 33.13 -6.50 -17.97
N SER A 140 33.27 -5.63 -18.96
CA SER A 140 34.57 -5.20 -19.48
C SER A 140 35.41 -4.48 -18.42
N LEU A 141 34.80 -3.61 -17.62
CA LEU A 141 35.46 -2.92 -16.50
C LEU A 141 35.89 -3.91 -15.41
N LEU A 142 35.03 -4.85 -15.02
CA LEU A 142 35.34 -5.87 -14.02
C LEU A 142 36.51 -6.76 -14.46
N ARG A 143 36.59 -7.14 -15.74
CA ARG A 143 37.68 -7.97 -16.27
C ARG A 143 39.04 -7.26 -16.27
N LYS A 144 39.07 -5.93 -16.39
CA LYS A 144 40.31 -5.13 -16.41
C LYS A 144 40.75 -4.68 -15.02
N ALA A 145 39.89 -4.78 -14.02
CA ALA A 145 40.19 -4.33 -12.67
C ALA A 145 41.19 -5.28 -11.98
N GLU A 146 42.31 -4.74 -11.51
CA GLU A 146 43.32 -5.53 -10.78
C GLU A 146 42.89 -5.85 -9.34
N ARG A 147 42.07 -4.98 -8.71
CA ARG A 147 41.61 -5.09 -7.32
C ARG A 147 40.14 -4.66 -7.17
N PRO A 148 39.18 -5.41 -7.72
CA PRO A 148 37.78 -5.02 -7.68
C PRO A 148 37.21 -5.08 -6.26
N LEU A 149 36.33 -4.11 -5.93
CA LEU A 149 35.53 -4.09 -4.71
C LEU A 149 34.06 -4.01 -5.11
N ILE A 150 33.23 -4.87 -4.52
CA ILE A 150 31.78 -4.85 -4.68
C ILE A 150 31.17 -4.43 -3.35
N VAL A 151 30.30 -3.41 -3.38
CA VAL A 151 29.60 -2.91 -2.20
C VAL A 151 28.12 -3.23 -2.35
N PHE A 152 27.60 -4.07 -1.46
CA PHE A 152 26.18 -4.38 -1.41
C PHE A 152 25.46 -3.40 -0.49
N GLY A 153 24.49 -2.68 -1.03
CA GLY A 153 23.59 -1.83 -0.26
C GLY A 153 22.31 -2.56 0.14
N LYS A 154 21.50 -1.93 1.02
CA LYS A 154 20.19 -2.45 1.44
C LYS A 154 19.27 -2.81 0.26
N GLY A 155 19.38 -2.10 -0.86
CA GLY A 155 18.61 -2.39 -2.08
C GLY A 155 18.86 -3.78 -2.66
N ALA A 156 20.09 -4.29 -2.60
CA ALA A 156 20.43 -5.64 -3.06
C ALA A 156 19.79 -6.73 -2.18
N ALA A 157 19.56 -6.45 -0.90
CA ALA A 157 18.82 -7.35 -0.01
C ALA A 157 17.29 -7.25 -0.25
N ILE A 158 16.78 -6.07 -0.60
CA ILE A 158 15.34 -5.87 -0.90
C ILE A 158 14.95 -6.58 -2.19
N SER A 159 15.85 -6.66 -3.18
CA SER A 159 15.54 -7.27 -4.48
C SER A 159 15.30 -8.77 -4.43
N ARG A 160 15.70 -9.47 -3.35
CA ARG A 160 15.54 -10.92 -3.17
C ARG A 160 16.01 -11.76 -4.37
N ALA A 161 17.12 -11.33 -4.97
CA ALA A 161 17.66 -11.94 -6.18
C ALA A 161 18.18 -13.37 -5.95
N GLU A 162 18.27 -13.82 -4.70
CA GLU A 162 18.60 -15.20 -4.33
C GLU A 162 17.48 -16.22 -4.60
N MET A 163 16.26 -15.75 -4.89
CA MET A 163 15.10 -16.62 -5.19
C MET A 163 14.82 -16.76 -6.70
N GLU A 164 15.61 -16.12 -7.54
CA GLU A 164 15.54 -16.15 -9.01
C GLU A 164 16.41 -17.29 -9.58
#